data_AF-A0A1V0HV77-F1
#
_entry.id   AF-A0A1V0HV77-F1
#
_cell.length_a   1.000
_cell.length_b   1.000
_cell.length_c   1.000
_cell.angle_alpha   90.00
_cell.angle_beta   90.00
_cell.angle_gamma   90.00
#
_symmetry.space_group_name_H-M   'P 1'
#
loop_
_entity.id
_entity.type
_entity.pdbx_description
1 polymer ?
#
loop_
_entity_poly.entity_id
_entity_poly.type
_entity_poly.pdbx_seq_one_letter_code
_entity_poly.pdbx_strand_id
1 'polypeptide(L)'
;MDQGLIMNVSTSGAVRSICVGGHDFPGRRALVRIDQHPAISSDRNGCFHGGSAQRVASQLNGAQVLQTEAVKWPYDSGIQRQFALSGSYPTAKRLFRYALNADSTLFASPGE
;
A
#
# COMPACT_ATOMS: atom_id res chain seq x y z
N MET A 1 14.20 -2.82 5.38
CA MET A 1 12.99 -2.61 4.54
C MET A 1 12.26 -1.41 5.09
N ASP A 2 11.88 -0.48 4.23
CA ASP A 2 11.11 0.69 4.62
C ASP A 2 9.72 0.30 5.12
N GLN A 3 9.25 0.97 6.17
CA GLN A 3 7.95 0.70 6.79
C GLN A 3 6.79 1.47 6.15
N GLY A 4 6.88 1.69 4.83
CA GLY A 4 5.79 2.26 4.03
C GLY A 4 4.73 1.22 3.69
N LEU A 5 3.88 1.52 2.70
CA LEU A 5 2.92 0.55 2.16
C LEU A 5 3.47 -0.12 0.90
N ILE A 6 3.34 -1.44 0.82
CA ILE A 6 3.61 -2.24 -0.37
C ILE A 6 2.26 -2.62 -0.96
N MET A 7 1.98 -2.17 -2.19
CA MET A 7 0.69 -2.39 -2.85
C MET A 7 0.84 -3.44 -3.96
N ASN A 8 0.06 -4.51 -3.89
CA ASN A 8 -0.09 -5.47 -4.98
C ASN A 8 -1.29 -5.05 -5.84
N VAL A 9 -1.05 -4.82 -7.11
CA VAL A 9 -2.03 -4.30 -8.05
C VAL A 9 -2.07 -5.23 -9.27
N SER A 10 -3.25 -5.54 -9.82
CA SER A 10 -3.33 -6.31 -11.06
C SER A 10 -2.94 -5.47 -12.28
N THR A 11 -2.72 -6.14 -13.42
CA THR A 11 -2.45 -5.52 -14.72
C THR A 11 -3.50 -4.50 -15.14
N SER A 12 -4.76 -4.70 -14.75
CA SER A 12 -5.85 -3.72 -14.94
C SER A 12 -5.80 -2.49 -14.01
N GLY A 13 -4.81 -2.40 -13.12
CA GLY A 13 -4.69 -1.32 -12.13
C GLY A 13 -5.54 -1.50 -10.88
N ALA A 14 -6.22 -2.64 -10.69
CA ALA A 14 -7.03 -2.90 -9.50
C ALA A 14 -6.18 -3.35 -8.30
N VAL A 15 -6.36 -2.72 -7.15
CA VAL A 15 -5.65 -3.07 -5.91
C VAL A 15 -6.12 -4.45 -5.40
N ARG A 16 -5.18 -5.37 -5.21
CA ARG A 16 -5.43 -6.75 -4.73
C ARG A 16 -5.12 -6.90 -3.25
N SER A 17 -4.01 -6.35 -2.81
CA SER A 17 -3.64 -6.29 -1.39
C SER A 17 -2.73 -5.11 -1.11
N ILE A 18 -2.64 -4.73 0.15
CA ILE A 18 -1.71 -3.72 0.65
C ILE A 18 -1.07 -4.29 1.91
N CYS A 19 0.24 -4.25 2.04
CA CYS A 19 0.95 -4.74 3.22
C CYS A 19 1.78 -3.62 3.85
N VAL A 20 1.87 -3.61 5.18
CA VAL A 20 2.75 -2.68 5.88
C VAL A 20 4.18 -3.22 5.81
N GLY A 21 5.05 -2.47 5.15
CA GLY A 21 6.47 -2.81 5.02
C GLY A 21 7.13 -2.97 6.38
N GLY A 22 8.07 -3.91 6.49
CA GLY A 22 8.81 -4.16 7.72
C GLY A 22 7.99 -4.72 8.90
N HIS A 23 6.73 -5.08 8.70
CA HIS A 23 5.98 -5.96 9.61
C HIS A 23 6.43 -7.41 9.37
N ASP A 24 6.98 -8.06 10.39
CA ASP A 24 7.51 -9.42 10.30
C ASP A 24 7.21 -10.29 11.52
N PHE A 25 6.37 -9.81 12.45
CA PHE A 25 5.98 -10.57 13.62
C PHE A 25 4.78 -11.49 13.31
N PRO A 26 4.92 -12.83 13.38
CA PRO A 26 3.84 -13.76 13.07
C PRO A 26 2.63 -13.61 14.01
N GLY A 27 1.43 -13.59 13.45
CA GLY A 27 0.20 -13.62 14.25
C GLY A 27 -0.27 -12.27 14.79
N ARG A 28 0.56 -11.22 14.63
CA ARG A 28 0.26 -9.83 15.04
C ARG A 28 -0.30 -9.05 13.86
N ARG A 29 -1.00 -7.96 14.16
CA ARG A 29 -1.59 -7.09 13.14
C ARG A 29 -0.81 -5.79 13.07
N ALA A 30 -0.63 -5.28 11.86
CA ALA A 30 -0.19 -3.93 11.64
C ALA A 30 -1.38 -2.95 11.72
N LEU A 31 -1.08 -1.67 11.88
CA LEU A 31 -2.06 -0.59 11.83
C LEU A 31 -1.68 0.42 10.74
N VAL A 32 -2.69 0.97 10.09
CA VAL A 32 -2.55 2.08 9.17
C VAL A 32 -3.56 3.16 9.53
N ARG A 33 -3.12 4.41 9.58
CA ARG A 33 -3.98 5.58 9.73
C ARG A 33 -3.66 6.56 8.59
N ILE A 34 -4.68 7.06 7.92
CA ILE A 34 -4.53 8.00 6.80
C ILE A 34 -5.25 9.28 7.18
N ASP A 35 -4.50 10.38 7.24
CA ASP A 35 -4.94 11.65 7.81
C ASP A 35 -5.63 11.46 9.18
N GLN A 36 -6.84 12.01 9.35
CA GLN A 36 -7.63 11.94 10.57
C GLN A 36 -8.63 10.79 10.61
N HIS A 37 -8.57 9.85 9.65
CA HIS A 37 -9.47 8.70 9.64
C HIS A 37 -9.17 7.75 10.83
N PRO A 38 -10.15 6.95 11.26
CA PRO A 38 -9.88 5.86 12.19
C PRO A 38 -8.81 4.91 11.66
N ALA A 39 -7.95 4.42 12.56
CA ALA A 39 -6.94 3.44 12.20
C ALA A 39 -7.59 2.13 11.69
N ILE A 40 -7.00 1.54 10.67
CA ILE A 40 -7.42 0.29 10.06
C ILE A 40 -6.39 -0.77 10.45
N SER A 41 -6.87 -1.88 11.00
CA SER A 41 -6.01 -3.02 11.36
C SER A 41 -5.95 -4.04 10.24
N SER A 42 -4.74 -4.56 10.00
CA SER A 42 -4.50 -5.58 8.99
C SER A 42 -4.97 -6.97 9.43
N ASP A 43 -4.77 -7.97 8.59
CA ASP A 43 -4.73 -9.35 9.03
C ASP A 43 -3.47 -9.66 9.87
N ARG A 44 -3.32 -10.93 10.24
CA ARG A 44 -2.20 -11.42 11.08
C ARG A 44 -0.85 -11.51 10.38
N ASN A 45 -0.79 -11.13 9.10
CA ASN A 45 0.42 -11.10 8.28
C ASN A 45 0.83 -9.65 7.94
N GLY A 46 0.17 -8.65 8.53
CA GLY A 46 0.44 -7.24 8.22
C GLY A 46 -0.18 -6.76 6.91
N CYS A 47 -1.11 -7.53 6.32
CA CYS A 47 -1.71 -7.23 5.02
C CYS A 47 -3.22 -6.95 5.10
N PHE A 48 -3.68 -6.11 4.18
CA PHE A 48 -5.08 -5.78 3.94
C PHE A 48 -5.50 -6.44 2.63
N HIS A 49 -6.68 -7.04 2.61
CA HIS A 49 -7.25 -7.75 1.47
C HIS A 49 -8.70 -7.31 1.20
N GLY A 50 -9.18 -7.56 -0.02
CA GLY A 50 -10.58 -7.30 -0.42
C GLY A 50 -11.04 -5.89 -0.08
N GLY A 51 -12.18 -5.78 0.59
CA GLY A 51 -12.76 -4.49 0.99
C GLY A 51 -11.86 -3.65 1.91
N SER A 52 -11.01 -4.27 2.73
CA SER A 52 -10.08 -3.53 3.59
C SER A 52 -8.95 -2.89 2.78
N ALA A 53 -8.41 -3.62 1.79
CA ALA A 53 -7.43 -3.06 0.85
C ALA A 53 -8.03 -1.90 0.03
N GLN A 54 -9.27 -2.05 -0.44
CA GLN A 54 -9.98 -1.01 -1.17
C GLN A 54 -10.21 0.23 -0.30
N ARG A 55 -10.55 0.05 0.99
CA ARG A 55 -10.72 1.13 1.95
C ARG A 55 -9.42 1.90 2.22
N VAL A 56 -8.30 1.20 2.39
CA VAL A 56 -6.99 1.85 2.53
C VAL A 56 -6.64 2.61 1.25
N ALA A 57 -6.80 1.98 0.09
CA ALA A 57 -6.51 2.61 -1.21
C ALA A 57 -7.37 3.84 -1.50
N SER A 58 -8.64 3.82 -1.09
CA SER A 58 -9.55 4.97 -1.28
C SER A 58 -9.12 6.15 -0.41
N GLN A 59 -8.75 5.89 0.86
CA GLN A 59 -8.28 6.93 1.78
C GLN A 59 -6.95 7.56 1.32
N LEU A 60 -6.06 6.82 0.68
CA LEU A 60 -4.80 7.37 0.16
C LEU A 60 -5.00 8.42 -0.96
N ASN A 61 -6.15 8.41 -1.65
CA ASN A 61 -6.39 9.35 -2.74
C ASN A 61 -6.65 10.75 -2.19
N GLY A 62 -5.70 11.67 -2.40
CA GLY A 62 -5.79 13.05 -1.92
C GLY A 62 -5.33 13.25 -0.47
N ALA A 63 -4.94 12.17 0.21
CA ALA A 63 -4.42 12.25 1.56
C ALA A 63 -3.09 12.99 1.65
N GLN A 64 -2.83 13.56 2.82
CA GLN A 64 -1.62 14.33 3.10
C GLN A 64 -0.63 13.54 3.96
N VAL A 65 -1.14 12.68 4.84
CA VAL A 65 -0.34 11.96 5.82
C VAL A 65 -0.75 10.49 5.88
N LEU A 66 0.26 9.62 5.84
CA LEU A 66 0.14 8.20 6.17
C LEU A 66 0.89 7.95 7.48
N GLN A 67 0.25 7.27 8.41
CA GLN A 67 0.88 6.68 9.58
C GLN A 67 0.75 5.17 9.52
N THR A 68 1.82 4.48 9.89
CA THR A 68 1.89 3.02 9.95
C THR A 68 2.41 2.61 11.31
N GLU A 69 1.96 1.45 11.77
CA GLU A 69 2.55 0.73 12.89
C GLU A 69 2.80 -0.70 12.45
N ALA A 70 4.08 -1.04 12.30
CA ALA A 70 4.54 -2.39 12.06
C ALA A 70 4.94 -3.04 13.39
N VAL A 71 4.82 -4.37 13.49
CA VAL A 71 5.26 -5.10 14.68
C VAL A 71 6.52 -5.87 14.29
N LYS A 72 7.59 -5.66 15.06
CA LYS A 72 8.91 -6.19 14.74
C LYS A 72 9.25 -7.41 15.59
N TRP A 73 9.60 -8.51 14.93
CA TRP A 73 10.17 -9.70 15.55
C TRP A 73 11.61 -9.45 16.01
N PRO A 74 12.11 -10.08 17.10
CA PRO A 74 11.42 -11.01 18.01
C PRO A 74 10.73 -10.38 19.22
N TYR A 75 10.80 -9.05 19.39
CA TYR A 75 10.47 -8.42 20.67
C TYR A 75 9.03 -7.87 20.77
N ASP A 76 8.15 -8.16 19.80
CA ASP A 76 6.76 -7.65 19.70
C ASP A 76 6.70 -6.11 19.85
N SER A 77 7.71 -5.44 19.31
CA SER A 77 7.82 -3.98 19.39
C SER A 77 7.06 -3.33 18.25
N GLY A 78 6.12 -2.44 18.61
CA GLY A 78 5.44 -1.57 17.66
C GLY A 78 6.39 -0.48 17.18
N ILE A 79 6.64 -0.43 15.87
CA ILE A 79 7.42 0.62 15.22
C ILE A 79 6.47 1.49 14.42
N GLN A 80 6.36 2.74 14.83
CA GLN A 80 5.53 3.73 14.17
C GLN A 80 6.35 4.57 13.19
N ARG A 81 5.75 4.86 12.03
CA ARG A 81 6.28 5.78 11.02
C ARG A 81 5.19 6.65 10.45
N GLN A 82 5.57 7.88 10.13
CA GLN A 82 4.72 8.85 9.47
C GLN A 82 5.37 9.30 8.17
N PHE A 83 4.57 9.40 7.12
CA PHE A 83 4.98 9.78 5.78
C PHE A 83 4.10 10.92 5.28
N ALA A 84 4.73 11.94 4.70
CA ALA A 84 4.04 12.94 3.92
C ALA A 84 3.70 12.35 2.54
N LEU A 85 2.41 12.38 2.18
CA LEU A 85 1.90 11.89 0.90
C LEU A 85 1.73 12.99 -0.14
N SER A 86 1.82 14.26 0.27
CA SER A 86 1.71 15.41 -0.62
C SER A 86 2.75 15.32 -1.74
N GLY A 87 2.27 15.28 -2.99
CA GLY A 87 3.09 15.14 -4.20
C GLY A 87 3.61 13.73 -4.47
N SER A 88 4.08 12.99 -3.45
CA SER A 88 4.74 11.67 -3.62
C SER A 88 3.78 10.58 -4.09
N TYR A 89 2.64 10.41 -3.43
CA TYR A 89 1.68 9.35 -3.76
C TYR A 89 0.96 9.58 -5.10
N PRO A 90 0.44 10.79 -5.42
CA PRO A 90 -0.13 11.06 -6.74
C PRO A 90 0.87 10.84 -7.88
N THR A 91 2.15 11.18 -7.68
CA THR A 91 3.21 10.97 -8.65
C THR A 91 3.51 9.49 -8.84
N ALA A 92 3.67 8.74 -7.75
CA ALA A 92 3.89 7.29 -7.80
C ALA A 92 2.74 6.57 -8.53
N LYS A 93 1.48 6.94 -8.23
CA LYS A 93 0.29 6.39 -8.89
C LYS A 93 0.28 6.68 -10.40
N ARG A 94 0.70 7.88 -10.81
CA ARG A 94 0.81 8.26 -12.23
C ARG A 94 1.88 7.45 -12.96
N LEU A 95 3.07 7.34 -12.36
CA LEU A 95 4.18 6.56 -12.91
C LEU A 95 3.81 5.08 -13.06
N PHE A 96 3.15 4.51 -12.05
CA PHE A 96 2.68 3.13 -12.11
C PHE A 96 1.67 2.90 -13.24
N ARG A 97 0.69 3.80 -13.41
CA ARG A 97 -0.25 3.73 -14.53
C ARG A 97 0.44 3.86 -15.89
N TYR A 98 1.42 4.75 -16.01
CA TYR A 98 2.22 4.87 -17.21
C TYR A 98 2.94 3.56 -17.53
N ALA A 99 3.58 2.93 -16.54
CA ALA A 99 4.27 1.65 -16.71
C ALA A 99 3.34 0.52 -17.15
N LEU A 100 2.15 0.39 -16.54
CA LEU A 100 1.16 -0.61 -16.94
C LEU A 100 0.64 -0.41 -18.38
N ASN A 101 0.46 0.84 -18.80
CA ASN A 101 0.01 1.15 -20.16
C ASN A 101 1.13 1.02 -21.20
N ALA A 102 2.38 1.29 -20.83
CA ALA A 102 3.52 1.08 -21.71
C ALA A 102 3.70 -0.42 -22.03
N ASP A 103 3.49 -1.28 -21.03
CA ASP A 103 3.54 -2.73 -21.19
C ASP A 103 2.46 -3.23 -22.16
N SER A 104 1.21 -2.73 -22.05
CA SER A 104 0.15 -3.10 -22.99
C SER A 104 0.38 -2.62 -24.43
N THR A 105 1.12 -1.53 -24.62
CA THR A 105 1.51 -1.06 -25.97
C THR A 105 2.66 -1.84 -26.61
N LEU A 106 3.53 -2.50 -25.82
CA LEU A 106 4.63 -3.32 -26.36
C LEU A 106 4.17 -4.69 -26.87
N PHE A 107 3.02 -5.19 -26.40
CA PHE A 107 2.41 -6.44 -26.88
C PHE A 107 1.35 -6.25 -27.97
N ALA A 108 1.00 -5.00 -28.29
CA ALA A 108 0.21 -4.69 -29.47
C ALA A 108 1.15 -4.66 -30.70
N SER A 109 1.58 -5.83 -31.17
CA SER A 109 2.09 -5.92 -32.54
C SER A 109 1.00 -5.42 -33.48
N PRO A 110 1.28 -4.50 -34.41
CA PRO A 110 0.37 -4.24 -35.50
C PRO A 110 0.26 -5.56 -36.28
N GLY A 111 -0.94 -6.14 -36.30
CA GLY A 111 -1.21 -7.34 -37.08
C GLY A 111 -0.79 -7.14 -38.52
N GLU A 112 -0.03 -8.12 -39.03
CA GLU A 112 0.22 -8.36 -40.45
C GLU A 112 -1.08 -8.65 -41.21
#